data_AF-A0A231MY87-F1
#
_entry.id   AF-A0A231MY87-F1
#
_cell.length_a   1.000
_cell.length_b   1.000
_cell.length_c   1.000
_cell.angle_alpha   90.00
_cell.angle_beta   90.00
_cell.angle_gamma   90.00
#
_symmetry.space_group_name_H-M   'P 1'
#
loop_
_entity.id
_entity.type
_entity.pdbx_description
1 polymer ?
#
loop_
_entity_poly.entity_id
_entity_poly.type
_entity_poly.pdbx_seq_one_letter_code
_entity_poly.pdbx_strand_id
1 'polypeptide(L)'
;MWWEPALILAMVALMLAMVALLVAWMMWRLCQRKLDAMSRLMRELTRTRDSYRKQLEELQAANIGMGNKVTELGRQLGQLHEQQQELALKDPQGKLYSRAARMVQLGADVEEIMAECEMPRAEAELLLSLHRKQK
;
A
#
# COMPACT_ATOMS: atom_id res chain seq x y z
N MET A 1 1.36 85.32 -44.10
CA MET A 1 2.59 84.50 -43.93
C MET A 1 2.76 83.87 -42.54
N TRP A 2 1.72 83.74 -41.70
CA TRP A 2 1.82 83.11 -40.36
C TRP A 2 1.27 81.67 -40.27
N TRP A 3 0.66 81.17 -41.34
CA TRP A 3 0.04 79.84 -41.43
C TRP A 3 1.01 78.67 -41.68
N GLU A 4 2.18 78.92 -42.26
CA GLU A 4 3.20 77.89 -42.53
C GLU A 4 3.79 77.23 -41.25
N PRO A 5 4.16 77.97 -40.18
CA PRO A 5 4.68 77.35 -38.96
C PRO A 5 3.62 76.54 -38.20
N ALA A 6 2.34 76.93 -38.27
CA ALA A 6 1.25 76.22 -37.62
C ALA A 6 1.04 74.80 -38.20
N LEU A 7 1.20 74.65 -39.52
CA LEU A 7 1.10 73.35 -40.19
C LEU A 7 2.25 72.42 -39.81
N ILE A 8 3.47 72.95 -39.67
CA ILE A 8 4.65 72.16 -39.25
C ILE A 8 4.46 71.62 -37.83
N LEU A 9 4.00 72.47 -36.89
CA LEU A 9 3.73 72.05 -35.52
C LEU A 9 2.64 70.97 -35.44
N ALA A 10 1.57 71.10 -36.21
CA ALA A 10 0.50 70.11 -36.27
C ALA A 10 0.99 68.75 -36.80
N MET A 11 1.82 68.75 -37.85
CA MET A 11 2.41 67.53 -38.41
C MET A 11 3.35 66.83 -37.43
N VAL A 12 4.18 67.59 -36.71
CA VAL A 12 5.07 67.04 -35.68
C VAL A 12 4.28 66.43 -34.52
N ALA A 13 3.22 67.10 -34.06
CA ALA A 13 2.34 66.58 -33.01
C ALA A 13 1.64 65.27 -33.44
N LEU A 14 1.15 65.21 -34.69
CA LEU A 14 0.56 64.00 -35.27
C LEU A 14 1.55 62.84 -35.36
N MET A 15 2.79 63.11 -35.81
CA MET A 15 3.86 62.11 -35.85
C MET A 15 4.18 61.57 -34.45
N LEU A 16 4.33 62.45 -33.46
CA LEU A 16 4.58 62.05 -32.07
C LEU A 16 3.44 61.19 -31.50
N ALA A 17 2.19 61.57 -31.75
CA ALA A 17 1.02 60.79 -31.33
C ALA A 17 0.98 59.42 -32.00
N MET A 18 1.27 59.34 -33.30
CA MET A 18 1.30 58.09 -34.05
C MET A 18 2.41 57.15 -33.53
N VAL A 19 3.60 57.68 -33.25
CA VAL A 19 4.72 56.92 -32.65
C VAL A 19 4.35 56.43 -31.25
N ALA A 20 3.73 57.27 -30.41
CA ALA A 20 3.29 56.86 -29.08
C ALA A 20 2.27 55.72 -29.13
N LEU A 21 1.30 55.77 -30.05
CA LEU A 21 0.32 54.71 -30.25
C LEU A 21 0.97 53.40 -30.74
N LEU A 22 1.94 53.48 -31.66
CA LEU A 22 2.69 52.33 -32.13
C LEU A 22 3.47 51.66 -31.00
N VAL A 23 4.16 52.44 -30.16
CA VAL A 23 4.91 51.92 -29.00
C VAL A 23 3.95 51.29 -27.99
N ALA A 24 2.84 51.94 -27.67
CA ALA A 24 1.82 51.40 -26.78
C ALA A 24 1.24 50.08 -27.30
N TRP A 25 0.93 50.00 -28.60
CA TRP A 25 0.43 48.79 -29.23
C TRP A 25 1.45 47.66 -29.25
N MET A 26 2.73 47.98 -29.52
CA MET A 26 3.82 47.02 -29.51
C MET A 26 4.08 46.48 -28.10
N MET A 27 4.06 47.35 -27.09
CA MET A 27 4.15 46.97 -25.67
C MET A 27 2.96 46.10 -25.24
N TRP A 28 1.74 46.45 -25.66
CA TRP A 28 0.55 45.64 -25.39
C TRP A 28 0.70 44.24 -25.99
N ARG A 29 1.11 44.14 -27.27
CA ARG A 29 1.35 42.85 -27.93
C ARG A 29 2.41 42.01 -27.23
N LEU A 30 3.51 42.64 -26.79
CA LEU A 30 4.57 41.93 -26.08
C LEU A 30 4.07 41.42 -24.72
N CYS A 31 3.29 42.23 -24.00
CA CYS A 31 2.71 41.86 -22.72
C CYS A 31 1.72 40.68 -22.87
N GLN A 32 0.84 40.73 -23.88
CA GLN A 32 -0.09 39.64 -24.20
C GLN A 32 0.64 38.31 -24.44
N ARG A 33 1.74 38.34 -25.22
CA ARG A 33 2.55 37.14 -25.46
C ARG A 33 3.14 36.55 -24.18
N LYS A 34 3.60 37.40 -23.26
CA LYS A 34 4.13 36.96 -21.96
C LYS A 34 3.04 36.35 -21.08
N LEU A 35 1.86 36.98 -21.03
CA LEU A 35 0.71 36.46 -20.31
C LEU A 35 0.25 35.12 -20.88
N ASP A 36 0.20 34.98 -22.20
CA ASP A 36 -0.15 33.73 -22.87
C ASP A 36 0.84 32.62 -22.52
N ALA A 37 2.15 32.88 -22.60
CA ALA A 37 3.18 31.93 -22.24
C ALA A 37 3.08 31.49 -20.77
N MET A 38 2.92 32.44 -19.85
CA MET A 38 2.77 32.15 -18.43
C MET A 38 1.48 31.38 -18.12
N SER A 39 0.39 31.70 -18.81
CA SER A 39 -0.88 30.99 -18.66
C SER A 39 -0.80 29.54 -19.15
N ARG A 40 0.03 29.24 -20.16
CA ARG A 40 0.27 27.88 -20.64
C ARG A 40 1.03 27.06 -19.61
N LEU A 41 2.12 27.63 -19.07
CA LEU A 41 2.89 27.00 -18.00
C LEU A 41 2.03 26.72 -16.76
N MET A 42 1.22 27.69 -16.31
CA MET A 42 0.29 27.49 -15.20
C MET A 42 -0.72 26.37 -15.50
N ARG A 43 -1.23 26.28 -16.73
CA ARG A 43 -2.17 25.21 -17.13
C ARG A 43 -1.51 23.84 -17.11
N GLU A 44 -0.27 23.73 -17.57
CA GLU A 44 0.49 22.48 -17.54
C GLU A 44 0.79 22.04 -16.10
N LEU A 45 1.24 22.96 -15.24
CA LEU A 45 1.47 22.68 -13.82
C LEU A 45 0.17 22.25 -13.13
N THR A 46 -0.94 22.94 -13.39
CA THR A 46 -2.25 22.59 -12.81
C THR A 46 -2.70 21.20 -13.26
N ARG A 47 -2.60 20.89 -14.56
CA ARG A 47 -2.94 19.55 -15.08
C ARG A 47 -2.10 18.45 -14.44
N THR A 48 -0.81 18.71 -14.30
CA THR A 48 0.13 17.76 -13.70
C THR A 48 -0.24 17.52 -12.23
N ARG A 49 -0.49 18.59 -11.48
CA ARG A 49 -0.96 18.52 -10.09
C ARG A 49 -2.27 17.75 -9.96
N ASP A 50 -3.24 17.99 -10.84
CA ASP A 50 -4.53 17.30 -10.82
C ASP A 50 -4.36 15.80 -11.12
N SER A 51 -3.45 15.44 -12.03
CA SER A 51 -3.14 14.03 -12.30
C SER A 51 -2.53 13.32 -11.09
N TYR A 52 -1.58 13.96 -10.38
CA TYR A 52 -1.01 13.40 -9.16
C TYR A 52 -2.04 13.30 -8.03
N ARG A 53 -2.94 14.28 -7.91
CA ARG A 53 -4.04 14.20 -6.93
C ARG A 53 -4.93 13.00 -7.18
N LYS A 54 -5.33 12.76 -8.43
CA LYS A 54 -6.12 11.56 -8.78
C LYS A 54 -5.39 10.26 -8.46
N GLN A 55 -4.10 10.18 -8.78
CA GLN A 55 -3.28 9.02 -8.41
C GLN A 55 -3.23 8.79 -6.90
N LEU A 56 -3.10 9.87 -6.11
CA LEU A 56 -3.12 9.76 -4.65
C LEU A 56 -4.49 9.32 -4.12
N GLU A 57 -5.59 9.80 -4.70
CA GLU A 57 -6.95 9.37 -4.34
C GLU A 57 -7.16 7.87 -4.64
N GLU A 58 -6.70 7.40 -5.81
CA GLU A 58 -6.72 5.99 -6.18
C GLU A 58 -5.87 5.13 -5.23
N LEU A 59 -4.65 5.59 -4.91
CA LEU A 59 -3.77 4.90 -3.96
C LEU A 59 -4.35 4.89 -2.54
N GLN A 60 -4.98 5.97 -2.09
CA GLN A 60 -5.62 6.03 -0.78
C GLN A 60 -6.78 5.05 -0.70
N ALA A 61 -7.63 4.99 -1.73
CA ALA A 61 -8.71 4.00 -1.82
C ALA A 61 -8.16 2.56 -1.83
N ALA A 62 -7.10 2.30 -2.59
CA ALA A 62 -6.44 0.99 -2.63
C ALA A 62 -5.87 0.61 -1.25
N ASN A 63 -5.22 1.55 -0.55
CA ASN A 63 -4.60 1.31 0.75
C ASN A 63 -5.65 1.05 1.85
N ILE A 64 -6.80 1.74 1.82
CA ILE A 64 -7.94 1.45 2.71
C ILE A 64 -8.47 0.03 2.46
N GLY A 65 -8.64 -0.35 1.19
CA GLY A 65 -9.06 -1.70 0.81
C GLY A 65 -8.09 -2.78 1.30
N MET A 66 -6.79 -2.53 1.15
CA MET A 66 -5.73 -3.44 1.61
C MET A 66 -5.68 -3.53 3.14
N GLY A 67 -5.88 -2.43 3.85
CA GLY A 67 -6.00 -2.43 5.32
C GLY A 67 -7.15 -3.31 5.81
N ASN A 68 -8.32 -3.21 5.18
CA ASN A 68 -9.47 -4.07 5.50
C ASN A 68 -9.20 -5.56 5.21
N LYS A 69 -8.42 -5.87 4.17
CA LYS A 69 -8.02 -7.25 3.87
C LYS A 69 -7.03 -7.78 4.90
N VAL A 70 -6.09 -6.97 5.36
CA VAL A 70 -5.14 -7.36 6.41
C VAL A 70 -5.86 -7.62 7.73
N THR A 71 -6.83 -6.78 8.12
CA THR A 71 -7.62 -6.99 9.34
C THR A 71 -8.48 -8.25 9.25
N GLU A 72 -9.12 -8.50 8.10
CA GLU A 72 -9.89 -9.72 7.88
C GLU A 72 -9.01 -10.98 7.90
N LEU A 73 -7.83 -10.94 7.29
CA LEU A 73 -6.86 -12.04 7.37
C LEU A 73 -6.39 -12.27 8.81
N GLY A 74 -6.14 -11.20 9.57
CA GLY A 74 -5.81 -11.28 11.00
C GLY A 74 -6.93 -11.94 11.80
N ARG A 75 -8.19 -11.61 11.52
CA ARG A 75 -9.36 -12.23 12.15
C ARG A 75 -9.45 -13.72 11.83
N GLN A 76 -9.28 -14.09 10.56
CA GLN A 76 -9.30 -15.49 10.13
C GLN A 76 -8.17 -16.30 10.77
N LEU A 77 -6.95 -15.74 10.84
CA LEU A 77 -5.83 -16.36 11.54
C LEU A 77 -6.12 -16.57 13.02
N GLY A 78 -6.74 -15.59 13.70
CA GLY A 78 -7.16 -15.72 15.09
C GLY A 78 -8.16 -16.87 15.28
N GLN A 79 -9.18 -16.95 14.44
CA GLN A 79 -10.15 -18.05 14.48
C GLN A 79 -9.50 -19.42 14.22
N LEU A 80 -8.57 -19.48 13.27
CA LEU A 80 -7.84 -20.71 12.96
C LEU A 80 -6.95 -21.14 14.13
N HIS A 81 -6.35 -20.17 14.84
CA HIS A 81 -5.55 -20.43 16.03
C HIS A 81 -6.40 -20.96 17.18
N GLU A 82 -7.58 -20.38 17.43
CA GLU A 82 -8.53 -20.89 18.42
C GLU A 82 -8.98 -22.32 18.08
N GLN A 83 -9.30 -22.60 16.82
CA GLN A 83 -9.66 -23.94 16.37
C GLN A 83 -8.52 -24.94 16.54
N GLN A 84 -7.29 -24.56 16.20
CA GLN A 84 -6.11 -25.41 16.45
C GLN A 84 -5.90 -25.67 17.93
N GLN A 85 -6.11 -24.68 18.79
CA GLN A 85 -5.98 -24.84 20.22
C GLN A 85 -7.08 -25.77 20.77
N GLU A 86 -8.31 -25.63 20.30
CA GLU A 86 -9.40 -26.54 20.65
C GLU A 86 -9.12 -27.98 20.19
N LEU A 87 -8.60 -28.16 18.97
CA LEU A 87 -8.18 -29.46 18.44
C LEU A 87 -7.03 -30.07 19.24
N ALA A 88 -6.04 -29.26 19.63
CA ALA A 88 -4.93 -29.71 20.48
C ALA A 88 -5.41 -30.11 21.89
N LEU A 89 -6.43 -29.44 22.44
CA LEU A 89 -7.07 -29.87 23.69
C LEU A 89 -7.90 -31.15 23.50
N LYS A 90 -8.52 -31.31 22.32
CA LYS A 90 -9.32 -32.48 21.93
C LYS A 90 -8.51 -33.67 21.44
N ASP A 91 -7.19 -33.66 21.56
CA ASP A 91 -6.34 -34.84 21.33
C ASP A 91 -5.90 -35.48 22.68
N PRO A 92 -6.81 -36.11 23.45
CA PRO A 92 -6.45 -36.88 24.63
C PRO A 92 -5.58 -38.09 24.26
N GLN A 93 -5.76 -38.65 23.05
CA GLN A 93 -4.97 -39.75 22.53
C GLN A 93 -3.49 -39.35 22.39
N GLY A 94 -3.17 -38.21 21.79
CA GLY A 94 -1.80 -37.70 21.66
C GLY A 94 -1.07 -37.49 23.00
N LYS A 95 -1.79 -37.10 24.07
CA LYS A 95 -1.22 -37.06 25.43
C LYS A 95 -0.91 -38.46 25.97
N LEU A 96 -1.80 -39.44 25.76
CA LEU A 96 -1.56 -40.83 26.16
C LEU A 96 -0.37 -41.42 25.39
N TYR A 97 -0.29 -41.22 24.08
CA TYR A 97 0.82 -41.67 23.24
C TYR A 97 2.15 -41.00 23.61
N SER A 98 2.17 -39.69 23.86
CA SER A 98 3.39 -38.99 24.28
C SER A 98 3.86 -39.35 25.70
N ARG A 99 2.93 -39.77 26.57
CA ARG A 99 3.24 -40.35 27.89
C ARG A 99 3.80 -41.77 27.76
N ALA A 100 3.15 -42.63 26.97
CA ALA A 100 3.59 -43.99 26.67
C ALA A 100 4.99 -44.00 26.05
N ALA A 101 5.24 -43.13 25.06
CA ALA A 101 6.55 -42.99 24.41
C ALA A 101 7.67 -42.61 25.39
N ARG A 102 7.38 -41.79 26.41
CA ARG A 102 8.33 -41.46 27.47
C ARG A 102 8.63 -42.65 28.38
N MET A 103 7.61 -43.44 28.74
CA MET A 103 7.80 -44.68 29.51
C MET A 103 8.62 -45.72 28.74
N VAL A 104 8.41 -45.84 27.43
CA VAL A 104 9.24 -46.68 26.55
C VAL A 104 10.71 -46.24 26.56
N GLN A 105 10.99 -44.94 26.53
CA GLN A 105 12.36 -44.41 26.62
C GLN A 105 13.02 -44.70 27.96
N LEU A 106 12.24 -44.74 29.05
CA LEU A 106 12.69 -45.11 30.40
C LEU A 106 12.84 -46.64 30.58
N GLY A 107 12.42 -47.43 29.59
CA GLY A 107 12.56 -48.89 29.59
C GLY A 107 11.40 -49.64 30.26
N ALA A 108 10.22 -49.03 30.36
CA ALA A 108 9.01 -49.69 30.86
C ALA A 108 8.61 -50.89 29.97
N ASP A 109 8.04 -51.91 30.58
CA ASP A 109 7.59 -53.14 29.89
C ASP A 109 6.18 -53.00 29.30
N VAL A 110 5.79 -53.92 28.40
CA VAL A 110 4.49 -53.89 27.70
C VAL A 110 3.34 -53.81 28.69
N GLU A 111 3.35 -54.65 29.72
CA GLU A 111 2.31 -54.71 30.76
C GLU A 111 2.20 -53.42 31.57
N GLU A 112 3.32 -52.73 31.84
CA GLU A 112 3.34 -51.46 32.59
C GLU A 112 2.75 -50.32 31.76
N ILE A 113 3.08 -50.27 30.46
CA ILE A 113 2.54 -49.29 29.52
C ILE A 113 1.03 -49.50 29.32
N MET A 114 0.58 -50.75 29.22
CA MET A 114 -0.84 -51.09 29.11
C MET A 114 -1.64 -50.62 30.33
N ALA A 115 -1.11 -50.84 31.53
CA ALA A 115 -1.79 -50.47 32.77
C ALA A 115 -1.88 -48.95 32.97
N GLU A 116 -0.81 -48.20 32.64
CA GLU A 116 -0.71 -46.78 32.96
C GLU A 116 -1.18 -45.84 31.84
N CYS A 117 -1.17 -46.31 30.58
CA CYS A 117 -1.63 -45.53 29.42
C CYS A 117 -2.98 -46.04 28.85
N GLU A 118 -3.59 -47.04 29.49
CA GLU A 118 -4.89 -47.63 29.11
C GLU A 118 -4.99 -48.03 27.63
N MET A 119 -3.88 -48.47 27.05
CA MET A 119 -3.78 -48.77 25.62
C MET A 119 -3.74 -50.27 25.32
N PRO A 120 -4.25 -50.73 24.16
CA PRO A 120 -4.23 -52.13 23.79
C PRO A 120 -2.81 -52.68 23.66
N ARG A 121 -2.64 -53.97 23.96
CA ARG A 121 -1.35 -54.68 23.85
C ARG A 121 -0.67 -54.47 22.49
N ALA A 122 -1.43 -54.53 21.40
CA ALA A 122 -0.91 -54.36 20.04
C ALA A 122 -0.28 -52.97 19.81
N GLU A 123 -0.83 -51.91 20.44
CA GLU A 123 -0.29 -50.55 20.32
C GLU A 123 0.98 -50.38 21.18
N ALA A 124 1.00 -50.96 22.39
CA ALA A 124 2.18 -50.94 23.26
C ALA A 124 3.36 -51.71 22.64
N GLU A 125 3.12 -52.91 22.09
CA GLU A 125 4.13 -53.70 21.38
C GLU A 125 4.67 -52.97 20.13
N LEU A 126 3.78 -52.29 19.39
CA LEU A 126 4.18 -51.48 18.23
C LEU A 126 5.15 -50.36 18.65
N LEU A 127 4.84 -49.60 19.71
CA LEU A 127 5.71 -48.52 20.21
C LEU A 127 7.10 -49.01 20.64
N LEU A 128 7.16 -50.15 21.34
CA LEU A 128 8.44 -50.78 21.74
C LEU A 128 9.24 -51.26 20.53
N SER A 129 8.58 -51.82 19.53
CA SER A 129 9.23 -52.28 18.28
C SER A 129 9.80 -51.11 17.46
N LEU A 130 9.10 -49.97 17.43
CA LEU A 130 9.54 -48.74 16.78
C LEU A 130 10.77 -48.16 17.50
N HIS A 131 10.75 -48.10 18.83
CA HIS A 131 11.88 -47.60 19.61
C HIS A 131 13.12 -48.50 19.46
N ARG A 132 12.95 -49.84 19.45
CA ARG A 132 14.05 -50.79 19.18
C ARG A 132 14.64 -50.65 17.78
N LYS A 133 13.86 -50.20 16.79
CA LYS A 133 14.35 -49.92 15.43
C LYS A 133 15.06 -48.56 15.30
N GLN A 134 14.79 -47.62 16.20
CA GLN A 134 15.44 -46.29 16.20
C GLN A 134 16.74 -46.24 17.02
N LYS A 135 17.00 -47.26 17.84
CA LYS A 135 18.31 -47.54 18.46
C LYS A 135 19.19 -48.33 17.49
#